data_AF-A0A101CHD5-F1
#
_entry.id   AF-A0A101CHD5-F1
#
_cell.length_a   1.000
_cell.length_b   1.000
_cell.length_c   1.000
_cell.angle_alpha   90.00
_cell.angle_beta   90.00
_cell.angle_gamma   90.00
#
_symmetry.space_group_name_H-M   'P 1'
#
loop_
_entity.id
_entity.type
_entity.pdbx_description
1 polymer ?
#
loop_
_entity_poly.entity_id
_entity_poly.type
_entity_poly.pdbx_seq_one_letter_code
_entity_poly.pdbx_strand_id
1 'polypeptide(L)'
;MTRRLRQAHAVGDVSLSGVSVLARLAADGPDSPGSLAELERVRPQAMASTLAVLEQRGLVGRTPDATDGRRAIVAITGEGRAMLAERRSQSVHRLSAALDEFTAQERQTLAAALPLLDRLAERL
;
A
#
# COMPACT_ATOMS: atom_id res chain seq x y z
N MET A 1 -14.41 -3.33 -16.51
CA MET A 1 -13.44 -2.21 -16.60
C MET A 1 -12.53 -2.14 -15.37
N THR A 2 -13.04 -2.18 -14.13
CA THR A 2 -12.26 -2.17 -12.87
C THR A 2 -11.33 -3.36 -12.63
N ARG A 3 -11.58 -4.51 -13.29
CA ARG A 3 -10.78 -5.74 -13.11
C ARG A 3 -9.35 -5.63 -13.65
N ARG A 4 -9.13 -4.90 -14.76
CA ARG A 4 -7.79 -4.70 -15.33
C ARG A 4 -6.94 -3.72 -14.50
N LEU A 5 -7.57 -2.69 -13.95
CA LEU A 5 -6.91 -1.80 -12.99
C LEU A 5 -6.47 -2.58 -11.74
N ARG A 6 -7.29 -3.49 -11.19
CA ARG A 6 -6.86 -4.35 -10.06
C ARG A 6 -5.77 -5.35 -10.44
N GLN A 7 -5.85 -5.99 -11.61
CA GLN A 7 -4.85 -6.97 -12.07
C GLN A 7 -3.48 -6.33 -12.34
N ALA A 8 -3.42 -5.05 -12.71
CA ALA A 8 -2.18 -4.31 -12.94
C ALA A 8 -1.39 -3.94 -11.67
N HIS A 9 -1.89 -4.29 -10.47
CA HIS A 9 -1.27 -3.94 -9.18
C HIS A 9 -0.62 -5.12 -8.42
N ALA A 10 -0.59 -6.32 -9.01
CA ALA A 10 0.37 -7.35 -8.61
C ALA A 10 1.74 -7.02 -9.23
N VAL A 11 2.34 -5.91 -8.81
CA VAL A 11 3.64 -5.44 -9.35
C VAL A 11 4.75 -5.99 -8.46
N GLY A 12 5.12 -7.24 -8.68
CA GLY A 12 6.04 -8.01 -7.82
C GLY A 12 5.31 -8.71 -6.67
N ASP A 13 5.96 -9.71 -6.05
CA ASP A 13 5.36 -10.77 -5.21
C ASP A 13 4.64 -10.31 -3.91
N VAL A 14 4.37 -9.01 -3.72
CA VAL A 14 3.57 -8.48 -2.59
C VAL A 14 2.15 -8.19 -3.06
N SER A 15 1.17 -8.73 -2.34
CA SER A 15 -0.25 -8.44 -2.53
C SER A 15 -0.56 -6.95 -2.31
N LEU A 16 -1.72 -6.50 -2.81
CA LEU A 16 -2.24 -5.16 -2.53
C LEU A 16 -2.34 -4.86 -1.03
N SER A 17 -2.76 -5.86 -0.23
CA SER A 17 -2.82 -5.72 1.23
C SER A 17 -1.45 -5.49 1.85
N GLY A 18 -0.41 -6.21 1.39
CA GLY A 18 0.95 -6.01 1.89
C GLY A 18 1.51 -4.64 1.55
N VAL A 19 1.21 -4.10 0.36
CA VAL A 19 1.60 -2.74 -0.02
C VAL A 19 0.90 -1.70 0.85
N SER A 20 -0.40 -1.89 1.12
CA SER A 20 -1.17 -0.98 2.00
C SER A 20 -0.56 -0.92 3.40
N VAL A 21 -0.27 -2.07 3.99
CA VAL A 21 0.38 -2.17 5.31
C VAL A 21 1.75 -1.50 5.32
N LEU A 22 2.58 -1.74 4.29
CA LEU A 22 3.88 -1.06 4.18
C LEU A 22 3.73 0.46 4.07
N ALA A 23 2.80 0.95 3.24
CA ALA A 23 2.57 2.38 3.07
C ALA A 23 2.13 3.04 4.38
N ARG A 24 1.26 2.36 5.14
CA ARG A 24 0.84 2.79 6.48
C ARG A 24 2.01 2.87 7.45
N LEU A 25 2.77 1.79 7.61
CA LEU A 25 3.95 1.77 8.48
C LEU A 25 5.00 2.81 8.09
N ALA A 26 5.10 3.15 6.80
CA ALA A 26 6.00 4.18 6.31
C ALA A 26 5.55 5.59 6.69
N ALA A 27 4.23 5.85 6.72
CA ALA A 27 3.62 7.15 7.00
C ALA A 27 3.36 7.39 8.50
N ASP A 28 2.76 6.41 9.16
CA ASP A 28 2.27 6.54 10.55
C ASP A 28 3.29 6.01 11.58
N GLY A 29 4.30 5.27 11.12
CA GLY A 29 5.34 4.67 11.96
C GLY A 29 5.03 3.23 12.39
N PRO A 30 5.84 2.67 13.31
CA PRO A 30 5.64 1.31 13.80
C PRO A 30 4.31 1.12 14.53
N ASP A 31 3.67 -0.04 14.35
CA ASP A 31 2.37 -0.34 14.95
C ASP A 31 2.21 -1.83 15.30
N SER A 32 1.23 -2.15 16.13
CA SER A 32 0.88 -3.51 16.51
C SER A 32 0.09 -4.23 15.40
N PRO A 33 0.24 -5.57 15.24
CA PRO A 33 -0.56 -6.35 14.30
C PRO A 33 -2.08 -6.21 14.49
N GLY A 34 -2.54 -5.99 15.73
CA GLY A 34 -3.96 -5.80 16.04
C GLY A 34 -4.50 -4.49 15.49
N SER A 35 -3.81 -3.38 15.77
CA SER A 35 -4.16 -2.06 15.23
C SER A 35 -4.11 -2.06 13.70
N LEU A 36 -3.08 -2.65 13.10
CA LEU A 36 -2.99 -2.80 11.65
C LEU A 36 -4.19 -3.58 11.09
N ALA A 37 -4.65 -4.64 11.75
CA ALA A 37 -5.82 -5.39 11.30
C ALA A 37 -7.11 -4.54 11.33
N GLU A 38 -7.29 -3.73 12.37
CA GLU A 38 -8.42 -2.81 12.51
C GLU A 38 -8.38 -1.71 11.44
N LEU A 39 -7.23 -1.08 11.25
CA LEU A 39 -7.02 0.00 10.28
C LEU A 39 -7.20 -0.49 8.84
N GLU A 40 -6.73 -1.70 8.53
CA GLU A 40 -6.91 -2.32 7.21
C GLU A 40 -8.27 -3.03 7.06
N ARG A 41 -9.11 -3.01 8.11
CA ARG A 41 -10.45 -3.63 8.15
C ARG A 41 -10.43 -5.12 7.74
N VAL A 42 -9.42 -5.85 8.20
CA VAL A 42 -9.26 -7.29 7.96
C VAL A 42 -9.29 -8.08 9.27
N ARG A 43 -9.54 -9.38 9.17
CA ARG A 43 -9.45 -10.26 10.35
C ARG A 43 -7.99 -10.37 10.83
N PRO A 44 -7.73 -10.49 12.15
CA PRO A 44 -6.38 -10.62 12.69
C PRO A 44 -5.54 -11.74 12.04
N GLN A 45 -6.17 -12.88 11.72
CA GLN A 45 -5.49 -13.98 11.04
C GLN A 45 -5.01 -13.62 9.63
N ALA A 46 -5.79 -12.83 8.88
CA ALA A 46 -5.39 -12.37 7.54
C ALA A 46 -4.26 -11.33 7.63
N MET A 47 -4.30 -10.46 8.64
CA MET A 47 -3.21 -9.53 8.93
C MET A 47 -1.93 -10.28 9.30
N ALA A 48 -2.01 -11.28 10.18
CA ALA A 48 -0.87 -12.11 10.56
C ALA A 48 -0.22 -12.79 9.36
N SER A 49 -1.01 -13.37 8.44
CA SER A 49 -0.49 -13.95 7.20
C SER A 49 0.18 -12.92 6.29
N THR A 50 -0.41 -11.71 6.17
CA THR A 50 0.18 -10.61 5.39
C THR A 50 1.54 -10.20 5.97
N LEU A 51 1.59 -10.00 7.29
CA LEU A 51 2.81 -9.62 8.00
C LEU A 51 3.90 -10.70 7.90
N ALA A 52 3.53 -11.99 8.00
CA ALA A 52 4.48 -13.09 7.87
C ALA A 52 5.15 -13.10 6.48
N VAL A 53 4.39 -12.85 5.41
CA VAL A 53 4.95 -12.75 4.06
C VAL A 53 5.87 -11.52 3.91
N LEU A 54 5.49 -10.39 4.49
CA LEU A 54 6.32 -9.18 4.47
C LEU A 54 7.63 -9.36 5.25
N GLU A 55 7.57 -10.04 6.39
CA GLU A 55 8.71 -10.32 7.28
C GLU A 55 9.65 -11.34 6.64
N GLN A 56 9.13 -12.42 6.04
CA GLN A 56 9.91 -13.39 5.27
C GLN A 56 10.69 -12.74 4.12
N ARG A 57 10.19 -11.62 3.61
CA ARG A 57 10.80 -10.84 2.53
C ARG A 57 11.71 -9.71 3.01
N GLY A 58 11.92 -9.57 4.32
CA GLY A 58 12.75 -8.50 4.88
C GLY A 58 12.13 -7.10 4.80
N LEU A 59 10.85 -6.97 4.41
CA LEU A 59 10.21 -5.67 4.18
C LEU A 59 9.69 -5.02 5.47
N VAL A 60 9.45 -5.84 6.51
CA VAL A 60 9.12 -5.40 7.86
C VAL A 60 9.97 -6.16 8.88
N GLY A 61 10.20 -5.54 10.02
CA GLY A 61 10.79 -6.18 11.20
C GLY A 61 9.81 -6.16 12.37
N ARG A 62 9.92 -7.16 13.26
CA ARG A 62 9.10 -7.28 14.46
C ARG A 62 9.98 -7.20 15.71
N THR A 63 9.56 -6.39 16.67
CA THR A 63 10.23 -6.24 17.97
C THR A 63 9.21 -6.35 19.11
N PRO A 64 9.61 -6.83 20.30
CA PRO A 64 8.75 -6.76 21.48
C PRO A 64 8.43 -5.30 21.82
N ASP A 65 7.19 -5.04 22.23
CA ASP A 65 6.76 -3.74 22.73
C ASP A 65 7.46 -3.45 24.06
N ALA A 66 8.03 -2.25 24.19
CA ALA A 66 8.77 -1.83 25.38
C ALA A 66 7.87 -1.63 26.60
N THR A 67 6.56 -1.45 26.41
CA THR A 67 5.58 -1.20 27.48
C THR A 67 4.82 -2.46 27.92
N ASP A 68 4.59 -3.40 26.99
CA ASP A 68 4.05 -4.72 27.29
C ASP A 68 4.77 -5.76 26.41
N GLY A 69 5.84 -6.38 26.93
CA GLY A 69 6.68 -7.31 26.17
C GLY A 69 5.96 -8.53 25.59
N ARG A 70 4.67 -8.74 25.89
CA ARG A 70 3.81 -9.74 25.24
C ARG A 70 3.24 -9.26 23.90
N ARG A 71 3.24 -7.95 23.65
CA ARG A 71 2.81 -7.33 22.40
C ARG A 71 4.01 -7.16 21.49
N ALA A 72 3.80 -7.33 20.20
CA ALA A 72 4.82 -7.11 19.20
C ALA A 72 4.51 -5.84 18.42
N ILE A 73 5.54 -5.04 18.15
CA ILE A 73 5.49 -3.88 17.28
C ILE A 73 6.17 -4.23 15.96
N VAL A 74 5.51 -3.89 14.86
CA VAL A 74 6.00 -4.09 13.49
C VAL A 74 6.44 -2.74 12.94
N ALA A 75 7.62 -2.70 12.35
CA ALA A 75 8.16 -1.52 11.69
C ALA A 75 8.55 -1.87 10.24
N ILE A 76 8.39 -0.91 9.32
CA ILE A 76 8.91 -1.04 7.97
C ILE A 76 10.45 -0.94 7.97
N THR A 77 11.12 -1.80 7.20
CA THR A 77 12.59 -1.76 7.03
C THR A 77 13.02 -0.76 5.95
N GLY A 78 14.32 -0.54 5.82
CA GLY A 78 14.88 0.22 4.69
C GLY A 78 14.53 -0.41 3.33
N GLU A 79 14.58 -1.74 3.24
CA GLU A 79 14.20 -2.49 2.03
C GLU A 79 12.71 -2.34 1.71
N GLY A 80 11.84 -2.37 2.72
CA GLY A 80 10.41 -2.09 2.57
C GLY A 80 10.15 -0.69 2.00
N ARG A 81 10.86 0.32 2.50
CA ARG A 81 10.76 1.71 2.00
C ARG A 81 11.26 1.83 0.56
N ALA A 82 12.40 1.20 0.24
CA ALA A 82 12.94 1.19 -1.12
C ALA A 82 11.97 0.52 -2.11
N MET A 83 11.35 -0.59 -1.71
CA MET A 83 10.34 -1.28 -2.53
C MET A 83 9.11 -0.40 -2.81
N LEU A 84 8.63 0.37 -1.81
CA LEU A 84 7.53 1.33 -2.01
C LEU A 84 7.92 2.44 -3.00
N ALA A 85 9.12 2.99 -2.86
CA ALA A 85 9.62 4.03 -3.75
C ALA A 85 9.73 3.53 -5.20
N GLU A 86 10.28 2.33 -5.39
CA GLU A 86 10.40 1.70 -6.71
C GLU A 86 9.01 1.43 -7.33
N ARG A 87 8.07 0.89 -6.55
CA ARG A 87 6.69 0.70 -7.03
C ARG A 87 6.02 2.01 -7.42
N ARG A 88 6.26 3.10 -6.68
CA ARG A 88 5.74 4.43 -7.01
C ARG A 88 6.33 4.92 -8.33
N SER A 89 7.65 4.80 -8.49
CA SER A 89 8.36 5.13 -9.74
C SER A 89 7.76 4.40 -10.94
N GLN A 90 7.64 3.07 -10.86
CA GLN A 90 7.07 2.25 -11.94
C GLN A 90 5.60 2.58 -12.25
N SER A 91 4.83 2.97 -11.23
CA SER A 91 3.43 3.37 -11.43
C SER A 91 3.33 4.72 -12.13
N VAL A 92 4.18 5.68 -11.77
CA VAL A 92 4.28 6.98 -12.44
C VAL A 92 4.71 6.80 -13.89
N HIS A 93 5.74 6.00 -14.17
CA HIS A 93 6.19 5.73 -15.53
C HIS A 93 5.10 5.09 -16.40
N ARG A 94 4.41 4.06 -15.89
CA ARG A 94 3.29 3.42 -16.62
C ARG A 94 2.14 4.39 -16.86
N LEU A 95 1.78 5.21 -15.88
CA LEU A 95 0.72 6.21 -16.04
C LEU A 95 1.12 7.30 -17.05
N SER A 96 2.35 7.79 -16.99
CA SER A 96 2.86 8.79 -17.94
C SER A 96 2.80 8.26 -19.37
N ALA A 97 3.31 7.04 -19.61
CA ALA A 97 3.27 6.42 -20.92
C ALA A 97 1.83 6.25 -21.44
N ALA A 98 0.88 5.88 -20.57
CA ALA A 98 -0.53 5.79 -20.95
C ALA A 98 -1.14 7.17 -21.28
N LEU A 99 -0.74 8.23 -20.57
CA LEU A 99 -1.22 9.60 -20.82
C LEU A 99 -0.63 10.23 -22.09
N ASP A 100 0.49 9.73 -22.60
CA ASP A 100 1.07 10.20 -23.85
C ASP A 100 0.18 9.90 -25.07
N GLU A 101 -0.68 8.88 -24.98
CA GLU A 101 -1.68 8.55 -26.00
C GLU A 101 -2.89 9.50 -25.98
N PHE A 102 -3.01 10.37 -24.97
CA PHE A 102 -4.16 11.25 -24.76
C PHE A 102 -3.88 12.65 -25.30
N THR A 103 -4.89 13.26 -25.90
CA THR A 103 -4.86 14.68 -26.27
C THR A 103 -4.83 15.58 -25.03
N ALA A 104 -4.42 16.84 -25.20
CA ALA A 104 -4.43 17.83 -24.12
C ALA A 104 -5.84 17.99 -23.48
N GLN A 105 -6.89 17.94 -24.30
CA GLN A 105 -8.27 18.08 -23.84
C GLN A 105 -8.72 16.88 -22.98
N GLU A 106 -8.35 15.66 -23.37
CA GLU A 106 -8.68 14.46 -22.61
C GLU A 106 -7.91 14.43 -21.28
N ARG A 107 -6.64 14.84 -21.28
CA ARG A 107 -5.85 14.99 -20.03
C ARG A 107 -6.49 16.01 -19.09
N GLN A 108 -6.94 17.15 -19.60
CA GLN A 108 -7.65 18.16 -18.80
C GLN A 108 -8.96 17.62 -18.22
N THR A 109 -9.70 16.83 -19.02
CA THR A 109 -10.94 16.18 -18.57
C THR A 109 -10.68 15.17 -17.46
N LEU A 110 -9.64 14.33 -17.60
CA LEU A 110 -9.22 13.40 -16.54
C LEU A 110 -8.83 14.15 -15.26
N ALA A 111 -8.02 15.20 -15.38
CA ALA A 111 -7.59 16.01 -14.23
C ALA A 111 -8.78 16.65 -13.50
N ALA A 112 -9.78 17.16 -14.25
CA ALA A 112 -11.00 17.73 -13.68
C ALA A 112 -11.88 16.68 -12.97
N ALA A 113 -11.79 15.40 -13.36
CA ALA A 113 -12.54 14.33 -12.73
C ALA A 113 -11.90 13.80 -11.44
N LEU A 114 -10.58 13.94 -11.24
CA LEU A 114 -9.87 13.41 -10.07
C LEU A 114 -10.48 13.84 -8.72
N PRO A 115 -10.80 15.13 -8.48
CA PRO A 115 -11.40 15.54 -7.20
C PRO A 115 -12.77 14.90 -6.94
N LEU A 116 -13.51 14.55 -8.00
CA LEU A 116 -14.80 13.87 -7.87
C LEU A 116 -14.63 12.40 -7.47
N LEU A 117 -13.59 11.75 -8.01
CA LEU A 117 -13.23 10.38 -7.64
C LEU A 117 -12.74 10.30 -6.20
N ASP A 118 -11.93 11.27 -5.74
CA ASP A 118 -11.48 11.34 -4.34
C ASP A 118 -12.66 11.47 -3.38
N ARG A 119 -13.58 12.41 -3.64
CA ARG A 119 -14.82 12.57 -2.85
C ARG A 119 -15.70 11.33 -2.84
N LEU A 120 -15.72 10.57 -3.94
CA LEU A 120 -16.46 9.30 -3.98
C LEU A 120 -15.77 8.24 -3.12
N ALA A 121 -14.44 8.17 -3.15
CA ALA A 121 -13.66 7.22 -2.38
C ALA A 121 -13.76 7.46 -0.86
N GLU A 122 -13.80 8.71 -0.40
CA GLU A 122 -13.98 9.05 1.03
C GLU A 122 -15.35 8.62 1.59
N ARG A 123 -16.35 8.36 0.72
CA ARG A 123 -17.72 8.01 1.11
C ARG A 123 -18.01 6.50 1.04
N LEU A 124 -17.06 5.71 0.55
CA LEU A 124 -17.15 4.24 0.45
C LEU A 124 -16.33 3.56 1.55
#